data_AF-A0A929BME6-F1
#
_entry.id   AF-A0A929BME6-F1
#
_cell.length_a   1.000
_cell.length_b   1.000
_cell.length_c   1.000
_cell.angle_alpha   90.00
_cell.angle_beta   90.00
_cell.angle_gamma   90.00
#
_symmetry.space_group_name_H-M   'P 1'
#
loop_
_entity.id
_entity.type
_entity.pdbx_description
1 polymer ?
#
loop_
_entity_poly.entity_id
_entity_poly.type
_entity_poly.pdbx_seq_one_letter_code
_entity_poly.pdbx_strand_id
1 'polypeptide(L)'
;DFAHQALGNVAPLRDLFSALFFVSIGMLIDLRFLADNITSLLLLVLAIMVIKFAICSGVTYIFGYRGKTVPLVGAGMIQVGEFSFVLAELGLWVGVVTAYTYSMILGSAVITILFTPFVFSLTSKICVRRREVMPVAGAGREQLATGTPNLTNHVIICGHGRVGGTIAWFLGQLAIPYVVTDLDPITISELQERGIPCVYGDAGNPNVLHQAGIRDASILVLAVADPVAVRLALDHARRINPKLAVIARAHNDSELEFLQSRGVSGVAQPETEAGIELVRHILCRWGVAEAKVEEVIASHRTTCPM
;
A
#
# COMPACT_ATOMS: atom_id res chain seq x y z
N ASP A 1 -17.55 10.42 15.09
CA ASP A 1 -16.97 11.69 15.58
C ASP A 1 -16.27 11.63 16.92
N PHE A 2 -16.88 11.15 18.02
CA PHE A 2 -16.18 11.03 19.33
C PHE A 2 -14.97 10.08 19.33
N ALA A 3 -15.00 8.99 18.55
CA ALA A 3 -13.86 8.08 18.42
C ALA A 3 -12.68 8.70 17.62
N HIS A 4 -12.97 9.54 16.62
CA HIS A 4 -11.94 10.26 15.86
C HIS A 4 -11.33 11.42 16.68
N GLN A 5 -12.13 12.13 17.49
CA GLN A 5 -11.61 13.11 18.46
C GLN A 5 -10.84 12.46 19.61
N ALA A 6 -11.27 11.30 20.12
CA ALA A 6 -10.52 10.55 21.13
C ALA A 6 -9.17 10.07 20.59
N LEU A 7 -9.12 9.55 19.36
CA LEU A 7 -7.87 9.18 18.70
C LEU A 7 -6.95 10.39 18.46
N GLY A 8 -7.52 11.54 18.07
CA GLY A 8 -6.79 12.80 17.92
C GLY A 8 -6.19 13.32 19.24
N ASN A 9 -6.88 13.11 20.37
CA ASN A 9 -6.40 13.49 21.70
C ASN A 9 -5.36 12.51 22.28
N VAL A 10 -5.28 11.28 21.78
CA VAL A 10 -4.30 10.27 22.21
C VAL A 10 -2.98 10.40 21.45
N ALA A 11 -2.97 10.95 20.23
CA ALA A 11 -1.74 11.11 19.45
C ALA A 11 -0.64 11.94 20.18
N PRO A 12 -0.95 13.09 20.81
CA PRO A 12 0.04 13.82 21.61
C PRO A 12 0.55 13.04 22.82
N LEU A 13 -0.32 12.26 23.48
CA LEU A 13 0.06 11.40 24.61
C LEU A 13 1.01 10.29 24.15
N ARG A 14 0.70 9.61 23.04
CA ARG A 14 1.57 8.60 22.44
C ARG A 14 2.96 9.18 22.16
N ASP A 15 3.02 10.35 21.53
CA ASP A 15 4.30 10.96 21.15
C ASP A 15 5.11 11.35 22.40
N LEU A 16 4.46 11.85 23.45
CA LEU A 16 5.10 12.10 24.76
C LEU A 16 5.63 10.82 25.41
N PHE A 17 4.83 9.74 25.44
CA PHE A 17 5.24 8.46 26.02
C PHE A 17 6.36 7.80 25.21
N SER A 18 6.32 7.88 23.88
CA SER A 18 7.41 7.41 23.02
C SER A 18 8.69 8.19 23.29
N ALA A 19 8.63 9.53 23.41
CA ALA A 19 9.79 10.34 23.76
C ALA A 19 10.37 9.94 25.13
N LEU A 20 9.51 9.80 26.15
CA LEU A 20 9.93 9.40 27.49
C LEU A 20 10.53 7.98 27.51
N PHE A 21 9.97 7.05 26.73
CA PHE A 21 10.48 5.70 26.57
C PHE A 21 11.90 5.69 25.96
N PHE A 22 12.12 6.40 24.85
CA PHE A 22 13.43 6.45 24.21
C PHE A 22 14.48 7.18 25.05
N VAL A 23 14.11 8.24 25.78
CA VAL A 23 15.01 8.92 26.73
C VAL A 23 15.39 7.97 27.87
N SER A 24 14.41 7.26 28.43
CA SER A 24 14.67 6.30 29.51
C SER A 24 15.60 5.18 29.06
N ILE A 25 15.36 4.60 27.88
CA ILE A 25 16.27 3.59 27.31
C ILE A 25 17.66 4.17 27.11
N GLY A 26 17.78 5.39 26.58
CA GLY A 26 19.07 6.07 26.42
C GLY A 26 19.85 6.21 27.73
N MET A 27 19.16 6.43 28.86
CA MET A 27 19.77 6.51 30.19
C MET A 27 20.18 5.15 30.76
N LEU A 28 19.51 4.07 30.37
CA LEU A 28 19.80 2.70 30.81
C LEU A 28 20.98 2.07 30.06
N ILE A 29 21.34 2.60 28.89
CA ILE A 29 22.44 2.07 28.07
C ILE A 29 23.79 2.47 28.66
N ASP A 30 24.60 1.47 29.03
CA ASP A 30 26.02 1.66 29.31
C ASP A 30 26.84 1.63 28.01
N LEU A 31 27.24 2.81 27.53
CA LEU A 31 28.06 2.97 26.32
C LEU A 31 29.46 2.34 26.46
N ARG A 32 30.01 2.26 27.68
CA ARG A 32 31.32 1.62 27.91
C ARG A 32 31.19 0.11 27.75
N PHE A 33 30.17 -0.48 28.37
CA PHE A 33 29.88 -1.91 28.21
C PHE A 33 29.66 -2.29 26.74
N LEU A 34 28.92 -1.47 25.98
CA LEU A 34 28.70 -1.65 24.54
C LEU A 34 30.01 -1.60 23.74
N ALA A 35 30.89 -0.66 24.06
CA ALA A 35 32.18 -0.52 23.40
C ALA A 35 33.10 -1.73 23.70
N ASP A 36 33.12 -2.19 24.94
CA ASP A 36 33.94 -3.32 25.37
C ASP A 36 33.45 -4.66 24.77
N ASN A 37 32.14 -4.80 24.53
CA ASN A 37 31.51 -6.03 24.02
C ASN A 37 31.01 -5.90 22.57
N ILE A 38 31.53 -4.93 21.81
CA ILE A 38 31.01 -4.57 20.49
C ILE A 38 30.94 -5.76 19.52
N THR A 39 31.93 -6.65 19.57
CA THR A 39 32.01 -7.83 18.71
C THR A 39 30.90 -8.83 19.00
N SER A 40 30.72 -9.20 20.27
CA SER A 40 29.64 -10.10 20.72
C SER A 40 28.27 -9.51 20.41
N LEU A 41 28.13 -8.19 20.60
CA LEU A 41 26.90 -7.46 20.37
C LEU A 41 26.52 -7.43 18.88
N LEU A 42 27.47 -7.09 18.00
CA LEU A 42 27.24 -7.08 16.56
C LEU A 42 26.88 -8.47 16.03
N LEU A 43 27.53 -9.52 16.54
CA LEU A 43 27.22 -10.90 16.15
C LEU A 43 25.80 -11.30 16.58
N LEU A 44 25.41 -10.93 17.81
CA LEU A 44 24.05 -11.15 18.31
C LEU A 44 23.00 -10.38 17.48
N VAL A 45 23.24 -9.10 17.22
CA VAL A 45 22.37 -8.25 16.39
C VAL A 45 22.21 -8.87 15.01
N LEU A 46 23.32 -9.20 14.34
CA LEU A 46 23.28 -9.79 13.00
C LEU A 46 22.50 -11.11 13.00
N ALA A 47 22.71 -11.97 14.00
CA ALA A 47 21.98 -13.22 14.12
C ALA A 47 20.46 -12.98 14.28
N ILE A 48 20.05 -12.07 15.16
CA ILE A 48 18.63 -11.71 15.35
C ILE A 48 18.03 -11.20 14.05
N MET A 49 18.73 -10.27 13.37
CA MET A 49 18.23 -9.67 12.14
C MET A 49 18.05 -10.71 11.03
N VAL A 50 19.05 -11.56 10.80
CA VAL A 50 19.02 -12.60 9.75
C VAL A 50 17.96 -13.65 10.05
N ILE A 51 17.90 -14.15 11.28
CA ILE A 51 16.93 -15.19 11.68
C ILE A 51 15.50 -14.65 11.57
N LYS A 52 15.20 -13.47 12.14
CA LYS A 52 13.86 -12.90 12.06
C LYS A 52 13.46 -12.58 10.62
N PHE A 53 14.38 -12.02 9.83
CA PHE A 53 14.13 -11.78 8.41
C PHE A 53 13.76 -13.08 7.69
N ALA A 54 14.52 -14.16 7.91
CA ALA A 54 14.29 -15.45 7.27
C ALA A 54 12.96 -16.07 7.71
N ILE A 55 12.65 -16.06 9.01
CA ILE A 55 11.40 -16.61 9.54
C ILE A 55 10.20 -15.82 9.01
N CYS A 56 10.21 -14.48 9.14
CA CYS A 56 9.09 -13.66 8.73
C CYS A 56 8.87 -13.73 7.21
N SER A 57 9.95 -13.64 6.41
CA SER A 57 9.86 -13.81 4.95
C SER A 57 9.37 -15.21 4.58
N GLY A 58 9.88 -16.25 5.25
CA GLY A 58 9.51 -17.64 5.00
C GLY A 58 8.03 -17.91 5.30
N VAL A 59 7.53 -17.43 6.43
CA VAL A 59 6.10 -17.50 6.77
C VAL A 59 5.27 -16.77 5.71
N THR A 60 5.62 -15.53 5.36
CA THR A 60 4.91 -14.77 4.33
C THR A 60 4.90 -15.50 2.98
N TYR A 61 6.00 -16.16 2.61
CA TYR A 61 6.08 -16.97 1.40
C TYR A 61 5.18 -18.22 1.45
N ILE A 62 5.16 -18.95 2.58
CA ILE A 62 4.32 -20.14 2.77
C ILE A 62 2.84 -19.81 2.62
N PHE A 63 2.43 -18.62 3.08
CA PHE A 63 1.05 -18.12 2.94
C PHE A 63 0.69 -17.64 1.53
N GLY A 64 1.56 -17.84 0.53
CA GLY A 64 1.26 -17.59 -0.88
C GLY A 64 1.61 -16.19 -1.39
N TYR A 65 2.14 -15.30 -0.53
CA TYR A 65 2.59 -13.98 -0.97
C TYR A 65 3.91 -14.08 -1.75
N ARG A 66 4.08 -13.23 -2.77
CA ARG A 66 5.24 -13.24 -3.67
C ARG A 66 5.78 -11.83 -3.92
N GLY A 67 6.95 -11.75 -4.55
CA GLY A 67 7.53 -10.49 -5.03
C GLY A 67 8.02 -9.60 -3.89
N LYS A 68 7.62 -8.32 -3.90
CA LYS A 68 8.10 -7.31 -2.93
C LYS A 68 7.57 -7.55 -1.52
N THR A 69 6.40 -8.16 -1.37
CA THR A 69 5.73 -8.35 -0.07
C THR A 69 6.55 -9.21 0.88
N VAL A 70 7.13 -10.30 0.38
CA VAL A 70 7.93 -11.25 1.17
C VAL A 70 9.14 -10.59 1.86
N PRO A 71 10.09 -9.97 1.13
CA PRO A 71 11.25 -9.33 1.76
C PRO A 71 10.86 -8.06 2.53
N LEU A 72 9.77 -7.37 2.16
CA LEU A 72 9.35 -6.16 2.86
C LEU A 72 8.78 -6.47 4.25
N VAL A 73 7.97 -7.54 4.37
CA VAL A 73 7.50 -8.05 5.67
C VAL A 73 8.66 -8.56 6.49
N GLY A 74 9.59 -9.31 5.87
CA GLY A 74 10.83 -9.74 6.51
C GLY A 74 11.61 -8.57 7.09
N ALA A 75 11.89 -7.53 6.30
CA ALA A 75 12.66 -6.36 6.70
C ALA A 75 11.96 -5.52 7.78
N GLY A 76 10.63 -5.38 7.71
CA GLY A 76 9.85 -4.63 8.70
C GLY A 76 9.82 -5.28 10.08
N MET A 77 10.01 -6.61 10.16
CA MET A 77 9.88 -7.38 11.40
C MET A 77 11.24 -7.71 12.07
N ILE A 78 12.34 -7.15 11.57
CA ILE A 78 13.69 -7.38 12.09
C ILE A 78 13.89 -6.81 13.51
N GLN A 79 13.19 -5.72 13.85
CA GLN A 79 13.34 -5.03 15.14
C GLN A 79 13.01 -5.94 16.33
N VAL A 80 13.76 -5.80 17.42
CA VAL A 80 13.39 -6.41 18.71
C VAL A 80 12.24 -5.61 19.34
N GLY A 81 11.21 -6.31 19.82
CA GLY A 81 10.03 -5.67 20.41
C GLY A 81 10.33 -4.99 21.74
N GLU A 82 9.65 -3.88 22.02
CA GLU A 82 9.84 -3.09 23.25
C GLU A 82 9.51 -3.89 24.53
N PHE A 83 8.59 -4.84 24.43
CA PHE A 83 8.26 -5.75 25.52
C PHE A 83 9.43 -6.62 25.98
N SER A 84 10.43 -6.85 25.12
CA SER A 84 11.63 -7.59 25.51
C SER A 84 12.45 -6.86 26.58
N PHE A 85 12.42 -5.53 26.62
CA PHE A 85 13.09 -4.74 27.65
C PHE A 85 12.48 -4.95 29.03
N VAL A 86 11.15 -4.83 29.10
CA VAL A 86 10.37 -5.00 30.33
C VAL A 86 10.58 -6.40 30.90
N LEU A 87 10.57 -7.42 30.02
CA LEU A 87 10.80 -8.80 30.44
C LEU A 87 12.23 -9.04 30.90
N ALA A 88 13.24 -8.45 30.23
CA ALA A 88 14.64 -8.58 30.62
C ALA A 88 14.92 -7.89 31.96
N GLU A 89 14.31 -6.74 32.23
CA GLU A 89 14.40 -6.03 33.51
C GLU A 89 13.78 -6.83 34.65
N LEU A 90 12.58 -7.38 34.44
CA LEU A 90 11.94 -8.27 35.40
C LEU A 90 12.81 -9.51 35.67
N GLY A 91 13.37 -10.09 34.60
CA GLY A 91 14.28 -11.22 34.69
C GLY A 91 15.55 -10.90 35.47
N LEU A 92 16.07 -9.67 35.37
CA LEU A 92 17.21 -9.20 36.14
C LEU A 92 16.85 -9.08 37.62
N TRP A 93 15.67 -8.53 37.93
CA TRP A 93 15.19 -8.35 39.29
C TRP A 93 14.95 -9.68 40.02
N VAL A 94 14.42 -10.68 39.32
CA VAL A 94 14.21 -12.04 39.85
C VAL A 94 15.51 -12.87 39.83
N GLY A 95 16.59 -12.36 39.23
CA GLY A 95 17.90 -13.02 39.16
C GLY A 95 18.01 -14.13 38.10
N VAL A 96 17.03 -14.26 37.21
CA VAL A 96 17.05 -15.19 36.07
C VAL A 96 17.95 -14.67 34.95
N VAL A 97 18.03 -13.36 34.79
CA VAL A 97 18.85 -12.67 33.78
C VAL A 97 20.03 -12.00 34.48
N THR A 98 21.25 -12.21 33.97
CA THR A 98 22.45 -11.54 34.51
C THR A 98 22.54 -10.10 33.97
N ALA A 99 23.26 -9.23 34.68
CA ALA A 99 23.49 -7.85 34.21
C ALA A 99 24.16 -7.79 32.82
N TYR A 100 25.02 -8.76 32.51
CA TYR A 100 25.62 -8.94 31.18
C TYR A 100 24.55 -9.21 30.12
N THR A 101 23.68 -10.21 30.35
CA THR A 101 22.62 -10.58 29.40
C THR A 101 21.61 -9.44 29.23
N TYR A 102 21.25 -8.76 30.33
CA TYR A 102 20.39 -7.58 30.28
C TYR A 102 20.97 -6.49 29.37
N SER A 103 22.25 -6.15 29.55
CA SER A 103 22.93 -5.14 28.75
C SER A 103 23.06 -5.54 27.27
N MET A 104 23.27 -6.83 26.99
CA MET A 104 23.27 -7.37 25.62
C MET A 104 21.88 -7.31 24.96
N ILE A 105 20.80 -7.61 25.69
CA ILE A 105 19.42 -7.48 25.20
C ILE A 105 19.10 -6.02 24.91
N LEU A 106 19.40 -5.12 25.86
CA LEU A 106 19.16 -3.69 25.71
C LEU A 106 19.92 -3.11 24.51
N GLY A 107 21.23 -3.38 24.43
CA GLY A 107 22.08 -2.91 23.34
C GLY A 107 21.65 -3.45 21.99
N SER A 108 21.35 -4.75 21.89
CA SER A 108 20.95 -5.36 20.62
C SER A 108 19.62 -4.81 20.13
N ALA A 109 18.65 -4.62 21.03
CA ALA A 109 17.36 -4.07 20.67
C ALA A 109 17.47 -2.61 20.19
N VAL A 110 18.23 -1.75 20.88
CA VAL A 110 18.46 -0.35 20.45
C VAL A 110 19.13 -0.28 19.09
N ILE A 111 20.15 -1.11 18.87
CA ILE A 111 20.81 -1.19 17.56
C ILE A 111 19.81 -1.67 16.51
N THR A 112 19.00 -2.70 16.77
CA THR A 112 17.99 -3.14 15.79
C THR A 112 16.96 -2.05 15.48
N ILE A 113 16.48 -1.30 16.48
CA ILE A 113 15.56 -0.16 16.28
C ILE A 113 16.19 0.88 15.35
N LEU A 114 17.46 1.22 15.60
CA LEU A 114 18.18 2.21 14.80
C LEU A 114 18.40 1.73 13.37
N PHE A 115 18.72 0.44 13.17
CA PHE A 115 19.02 -0.13 11.85
C PHE A 115 17.78 -0.51 11.03
N THR A 116 16.65 -0.84 11.66
CA THR A 116 15.41 -1.22 10.98
C THR A 116 14.96 -0.23 9.90
N PRO A 117 14.89 1.10 10.11
CA PRO A 117 14.47 2.02 9.05
C PRO A 117 15.43 2.00 7.85
N PHE A 118 16.73 1.79 8.06
CA PHE A 118 17.71 1.67 6.98
C PHE A 118 17.53 0.37 6.20
N VAL A 119 17.38 -0.77 6.90
CA VAL A 119 17.14 -2.07 6.25
C VAL A 119 15.83 -2.07 5.49
N PHE A 120 14.77 -1.48 6.05
CA PHE A 120 13.49 -1.33 5.39
C PHE A 120 13.59 -0.44 4.15
N SER A 121 14.22 0.73 4.26
CA SER A 121 14.43 1.65 3.12
C SER A 121 15.28 1.01 2.02
N LEU A 122 16.36 0.33 2.39
CA LEU A 122 17.24 -0.36 1.45
C LEU A 122 16.51 -1.52 0.76
N THR A 123 15.75 -2.31 1.51
CA THR A 123 14.94 -3.41 0.95
C THR A 123 13.89 -2.87 -0.01
N SER A 124 13.17 -1.80 0.36
CA SER A 124 12.23 -1.12 -0.53
C SER A 124 12.89 -0.64 -1.82
N LYS A 125 14.03 0.05 -1.73
CA LYS A 125 14.80 0.53 -2.91
C LYS A 125 15.33 -0.61 -3.77
N ILE A 126 15.89 -1.67 -3.18
CA ILE A 126 16.40 -2.84 -3.91
C ILE A 126 15.24 -3.59 -4.59
N CYS A 127 14.12 -3.78 -3.91
CA CYS A 127 12.93 -4.43 -4.47
C CYS A 127 12.29 -3.61 -5.60
N VAL A 128 12.41 -2.27 -5.57
CA VAL A 128 12.00 -1.39 -6.67
C VAL A 128 12.99 -1.49 -7.84
N ARG A 129 14.32 -1.50 -7.58
CA ARG A 129 15.38 -1.48 -8.60
C ARG A 129 15.65 -2.84 -9.26
N ARG A 130 15.52 -3.97 -8.55
CA ARG A 130 15.68 -5.33 -9.12
C ARG A 130 14.58 -5.70 -10.12
N ARG A 131 13.46 -4.97 -10.14
CA ARG A 131 12.37 -5.17 -11.10
C ARG A 131 12.69 -4.64 -12.50
N GLU A 132 13.77 -3.88 -12.66
CA GLU A 132 14.28 -3.44 -13.98
C GLU A 132 15.18 -4.50 -14.65
N VAL A 133 15.70 -5.51 -13.92
CA VAL A 133 16.79 -6.37 -14.45
C VAL A 133 16.55 -7.88 -14.32
N MET A 134 15.58 -8.36 -13.53
CA MET A 134 15.32 -9.80 -13.44
C MET A 134 13.97 -10.20 -14.04
N PRO A 135 13.94 -10.86 -15.22
CA PRO A 135 12.81 -11.68 -15.59
C PRO A 135 12.70 -12.82 -14.57
N VAL A 136 11.49 -13.12 -14.13
CA VAL A 136 11.20 -14.18 -13.17
C VAL A 136 11.65 -15.52 -13.77
N ALA A 137 12.81 -16.01 -13.36
CA ALA A 137 13.32 -17.30 -13.75
C ALA A 137 12.89 -18.36 -12.73
N GLY A 138 12.05 -19.29 -13.18
CA GLY A 138 11.99 -20.64 -12.59
C GLY A 138 10.78 -20.96 -11.71
N ALA A 139 9.60 -21.10 -12.32
CA ALA A 139 8.74 -22.26 -12.10
C ALA A 139 7.69 -22.30 -13.21
N GLY A 140 7.71 -23.37 -13.99
CA GLY A 140 6.95 -23.54 -15.22
C GLY A 140 5.47 -23.22 -15.07
N ARG A 141 5.09 -22.15 -15.74
CA ARG A 141 3.92 -22.06 -16.61
C ARG A 141 4.24 -20.89 -17.52
N GLU A 142 4.23 -21.13 -18.82
CA GLU A 142 3.65 -20.15 -19.72
C GLU A 142 2.31 -19.78 -19.08
N GLN A 143 2.32 -18.73 -18.27
CA GLN A 143 1.15 -18.30 -17.55
C GLN A 143 0.36 -17.62 -18.64
N LEU A 144 -0.46 -18.46 -19.28
CA LEU A 144 -1.44 -18.14 -20.29
C LEU A 144 -1.89 -16.71 -20.03
N ALA A 145 -1.32 -15.79 -20.82
CA ALA A 145 -2.12 -14.70 -21.30
C ALA A 145 -3.28 -15.40 -22.02
N THR A 146 -4.35 -15.70 -21.28
CA THR A 146 -5.68 -15.72 -21.86
C THR A 146 -5.76 -14.40 -22.58
N GLY A 147 -5.57 -14.46 -23.90
CA GLY A 147 -4.86 -13.44 -24.65
C GLY A 147 -5.25 -12.04 -24.22
N THR A 148 -4.27 -11.17 -23.99
CA THR A 148 -4.53 -9.74 -24.20
C THR A 148 -5.08 -9.67 -25.61
N PRO A 149 -6.39 -9.43 -25.80
CA PRO A 149 -6.86 -9.27 -27.15
C PRO A 149 -6.09 -8.07 -27.71
N ASN A 150 -5.89 -8.00 -29.03
CA ASN A 150 -5.50 -6.75 -29.69
C ASN A 150 -6.68 -5.77 -29.54
N LEU A 151 -6.98 -5.39 -28.30
CA LEU A 151 -7.98 -4.42 -27.95
C LEU A 151 -7.42 -3.09 -28.38
N THR A 152 -8.25 -2.40 -29.14
CA THR A 152 -8.05 -0.99 -29.49
C THR A 152 -9.27 -0.26 -28.96
N ASN A 153 -9.09 0.99 -28.57
CA ASN A 153 -10.17 1.84 -28.05
C ASN A 153 -10.87 1.24 -26.81
N HIS A 154 -10.13 0.54 -25.94
CA HIS A 154 -10.63 -0.08 -24.72
C HIS A 154 -10.29 0.71 -23.45
N VAL A 155 -10.92 0.32 -22.35
CA VAL A 155 -10.68 0.88 -21.02
C VAL A 155 -9.68 0.01 -20.25
N ILE A 156 -8.68 0.63 -19.62
CA ILE A 156 -7.80 -0.05 -18.66
C ILE A 156 -8.24 0.32 -17.25
N ILE A 157 -8.59 -0.69 -16.44
CA ILE A 157 -8.97 -0.50 -15.04
C ILE A 157 -7.81 -0.93 -14.15
N CYS A 158 -7.18 0.04 -13.49
CA CYS A 158 -6.14 -0.22 -12.50
C CYS A 158 -6.76 -0.41 -11.12
N GLY A 159 -6.77 -1.64 -10.64
CA GLY A 159 -7.35 -2.08 -9.37
C GLY A 159 -8.80 -2.55 -9.54
N HIS A 160 -9.10 -3.76 -9.08
CA HIS A 160 -10.41 -4.42 -9.07
C HIS A 160 -10.89 -4.66 -7.63
N GLY A 161 -10.77 -3.61 -6.81
CA GLY A 161 -11.43 -3.55 -5.51
C GLY A 161 -12.89 -3.11 -5.63
N ARG A 162 -13.42 -2.50 -4.56
CA ARG A 162 -14.82 -2.02 -4.51
C ARG A 162 -15.20 -1.12 -5.69
N VAL A 163 -14.39 -0.09 -5.99
CA VAL A 163 -14.68 0.87 -7.06
C VAL A 163 -14.43 0.23 -8.44
N GLY A 164 -13.24 -0.34 -8.65
CA GLY A 164 -12.87 -0.92 -9.94
C GLY A 164 -13.74 -2.10 -10.35
N GLY A 165 -14.18 -2.93 -9.40
CA GLY A 165 -15.13 -4.02 -9.64
C GLY A 165 -16.51 -3.53 -10.06
N THR A 166 -17.02 -2.46 -9.44
CA THR A 166 -18.27 -1.81 -9.89
C THR A 166 -18.13 -1.28 -11.32
N ILE A 167 -17.00 -0.63 -11.65
CA ILE A 167 -16.73 -0.13 -13.00
C ILE A 167 -16.68 -1.29 -14.00
N ALA A 168 -15.90 -2.34 -13.71
CA ALA A 168 -15.80 -3.53 -14.56
C ALA A 168 -17.16 -4.20 -14.79
N TRP A 169 -18.00 -4.27 -13.75
CA TRP A 169 -19.35 -4.82 -13.84
C TRP A 169 -20.22 -4.02 -14.83
N PHE A 170 -20.27 -2.69 -14.72
CA PHE A 170 -21.04 -1.85 -15.64
C PHE A 170 -20.49 -1.89 -17.07
N LEU A 171 -19.17 -1.84 -17.26
CA LEU A 171 -18.57 -1.94 -18.59
C LEU A 171 -18.87 -3.28 -19.26
N GLY A 172 -18.86 -4.37 -18.47
CA GLY A 172 -19.23 -5.70 -18.95
C GLY A 172 -20.69 -5.79 -19.41
N GLN A 173 -21.63 -5.19 -18.66
CA GLN A 173 -23.06 -5.14 -19.05
C GLN A 173 -23.27 -4.36 -20.34
N LEU A 174 -22.50 -3.30 -20.57
CA LEU A 174 -22.58 -2.45 -21.76
C LEU A 174 -21.74 -2.96 -22.94
N ALA A 175 -21.10 -4.12 -22.81
CA ALA A 175 -20.17 -4.68 -23.81
C ALA A 175 -19.07 -3.69 -24.25
N ILE A 176 -18.65 -2.79 -23.35
CA ILE A 176 -17.53 -1.89 -23.59
C ILE A 176 -16.24 -2.69 -23.35
N PRO A 177 -15.30 -2.74 -24.30
CA PRO A 177 -14.06 -3.50 -24.11
C PRO A 177 -13.21 -2.92 -22.97
N TYR A 178 -12.78 -3.79 -22.05
CA TYR A 178 -11.88 -3.40 -20.97
C TYR A 178 -10.89 -4.50 -20.59
N VAL A 179 -9.82 -4.08 -19.91
CA VAL A 179 -8.83 -4.96 -19.29
C VAL A 179 -8.56 -4.48 -17.87
N VAL A 180 -8.37 -5.42 -16.95
CA VAL A 180 -8.14 -5.13 -15.54
C VAL A 180 -6.69 -5.40 -15.15
N THR A 181 -6.08 -4.53 -14.36
CA THR A 181 -4.76 -4.80 -13.75
C THR A 181 -4.88 -4.81 -12.23
N ASP A 182 -4.43 -5.87 -11.56
CA ASP A 182 -4.48 -5.96 -10.09
C ASP A 182 -3.22 -6.64 -9.50
N LEU A 183 -2.92 -6.31 -8.24
CA LEU A 183 -1.81 -6.87 -7.46
C LEU A 183 -2.20 -8.11 -6.66
N ASP A 184 -3.51 -8.32 -6.42
CA ASP A 184 -4.03 -9.47 -5.70
C ASP A 184 -4.16 -10.69 -6.63
N PRO A 185 -3.39 -11.77 -6.42
CA PRO A 185 -3.48 -12.97 -7.24
C PRO A 185 -4.83 -13.68 -7.12
N ILE A 186 -5.55 -13.55 -6.00
CA ILE A 186 -6.89 -14.13 -5.83
C ILE A 186 -7.86 -13.44 -6.78
N THR A 187 -7.90 -12.11 -6.74
CA THR A 187 -8.71 -11.30 -7.67
C THR A 187 -8.41 -11.62 -9.14
N ILE A 188 -7.13 -11.75 -9.51
CA ILE A 188 -6.75 -12.14 -10.89
C ILE A 188 -7.27 -13.53 -11.24
N SER A 189 -7.16 -14.51 -10.34
CA SER A 189 -7.68 -15.87 -10.58
C SER A 189 -9.18 -15.86 -10.83
N GLU A 190 -9.94 -15.13 -10.01
CA GLU A 190 -11.40 -14.98 -10.17
C GLU A 190 -11.79 -14.32 -11.51
N LEU A 191 -11.03 -13.32 -11.95
CA LEU A 191 -11.24 -12.67 -13.25
C LEU A 191 -10.96 -13.63 -14.42
N GLN A 192 -9.89 -14.44 -14.31
CA GLN A 192 -9.55 -15.44 -15.31
C GLN A 192 -10.62 -16.54 -15.42
N GLU A 193 -11.14 -17.03 -14.29
CA GLU A 193 -12.24 -18.01 -14.26
C GLU A 193 -13.51 -17.47 -14.93
N ARG A 194 -13.74 -16.16 -14.84
CA ARG A 194 -14.86 -15.45 -15.49
C ARG A 194 -14.59 -15.08 -16.95
N GLY A 195 -13.39 -15.38 -17.47
CA GLY A 195 -12.98 -15.02 -18.83
C GLY A 195 -12.80 -13.51 -19.05
N ILE A 196 -12.60 -12.74 -17.98
CA ILE A 196 -12.39 -11.29 -18.07
C ILE A 196 -10.90 -11.02 -18.37
N PRO A 197 -10.56 -10.21 -19.39
CA PRO A 197 -9.17 -9.87 -19.68
C PRO A 197 -8.51 -9.18 -18.49
N CYS A 198 -7.42 -9.75 -17.99
CA CYS A 198 -6.71 -9.20 -16.84
C CYS A 198 -5.19 -9.42 -16.91
N VAL A 199 -4.45 -8.51 -16.28
CA VAL A 199 -2.98 -8.54 -16.16
C VAL A 199 -2.60 -8.49 -14.68
N TYR A 200 -1.85 -9.47 -14.22
CA TYR A 200 -1.31 -9.46 -12.86
C TYR A 200 -0.14 -8.47 -12.75
N GLY A 201 -0.27 -7.47 -11.88
CA GLY A 201 0.82 -6.60 -11.51
C GLY A 201 0.42 -5.20 -11.08
N ASP A 202 1.44 -4.49 -10.56
CA ASP A 202 1.36 -3.09 -10.16
C ASP A 202 1.10 -2.16 -11.34
N ALA A 203 0.03 -1.36 -11.29
CA ALA A 203 -0.29 -0.35 -12.28
C ALA A 203 0.79 0.74 -12.43
N GLY A 204 1.58 0.98 -11.38
CA GLY A 204 2.73 1.88 -11.42
C GLY A 204 3.90 1.33 -12.23
N ASN A 205 3.87 0.07 -12.69
CA ASN A 205 4.90 -0.49 -13.55
C ASN A 205 4.55 -0.32 -15.04
N PRO A 206 5.42 0.31 -15.84
CA PRO A 206 5.15 0.54 -17.26
C PRO A 206 4.96 -0.76 -18.06
N ASN A 207 5.63 -1.86 -17.70
CA ASN A 207 5.46 -3.16 -18.37
C ASN A 207 4.05 -3.72 -18.19
N VAL A 208 3.43 -3.50 -17.02
CA VAL A 208 2.04 -3.93 -16.77
C VAL A 208 1.08 -3.12 -17.64
N LEU A 209 1.30 -1.81 -17.76
CA LEU A 209 0.53 -0.94 -18.65
C LEU A 209 0.71 -1.32 -20.13
N HIS A 210 1.94 -1.67 -20.55
CA HIS A 210 2.20 -2.17 -21.90
C HIS A 210 1.47 -3.47 -22.19
N GLN A 211 1.49 -4.43 -21.26
CA GLN A 211 0.72 -5.67 -21.38
C GLN A 211 -0.78 -5.39 -21.42
N ALA A 212 -1.27 -4.40 -20.68
CA ALA A 212 -2.66 -3.96 -20.74
C ALA A 212 -3.03 -3.18 -22.03
N GLY A 213 -2.09 -2.97 -22.95
CA GLY A 213 -2.37 -2.30 -24.23
C GLY A 213 -2.56 -0.77 -24.10
N ILE A 214 -1.88 -0.12 -23.16
CA ILE A 214 -2.02 1.33 -22.89
C ILE A 214 -1.82 2.24 -24.11
N ARG A 215 -1.06 1.79 -25.11
CA ARG A 215 -0.81 2.52 -26.35
C ARG A 215 -2.09 2.74 -27.17
N ASP A 216 -2.97 1.75 -27.19
CA ASP A 216 -4.19 1.73 -28.00
C ASP A 216 -5.46 1.91 -27.17
N ALA A 217 -5.32 2.04 -25.85
CA ALA A 217 -6.41 2.33 -24.92
C ALA A 217 -6.96 3.75 -25.10
N SER A 218 -8.26 3.91 -24.88
CA SER A 218 -8.94 5.21 -24.93
C SER A 218 -9.05 5.86 -23.56
N ILE A 219 -9.26 5.06 -22.52
CA ILE A 219 -9.44 5.52 -21.14
C ILE A 219 -8.59 4.68 -20.19
N LEU A 220 -7.92 5.35 -19.26
CA LEU A 220 -7.31 4.73 -18.08
C LEU A 220 -8.07 5.14 -16.83
N VAL A 221 -8.51 4.13 -16.08
CA VAL A 221 -9.17 4.30 -14.79
C VAL A 221 -8.18 3.95 -13.69
N LEU A 222 -7.82 4.93 -12.86
CA LEU A 222 -6.97 4.75 -11.68
C LEU A 222 -7.86 4.53 -10.46
N ALA A 223 -8.15 3.27 -10.12
CA ALA A 223 -9.02 2.87 -9.01
C ALA A 223 -8.26 2.21 -7.83
N VAL A 224 -6.92 2.23 -7.87
CA VAL A 224 -6.05 1.76 -6.78
C VAL A 224 -6.01 2.77 -5.63
N ALA A 225 -5.77 2.28 -4.41
CA ALA A 225 -5.72 3.13 -3.22
C ALA A 225 -4.33 3.67 -2.86
N ASP A 226 -3.27 3.15 -3.49
CA ASP A 226 -1.91 3.62 -3.25
C ASP A 226 -1.62 4.89 -4.05
N PRO A 227 -1.45 6.06 -3.41
CA PRO A 227 -1.21 7.32 -4.10
C PRO A 227 0.12 7.34 -4.87
N VAL A 228 1.10 6.51 -4.47
CA VAL A 228 2.36 6.39 -5.22
C VAL A 228 2.13 5.64 -6.52
N ALA A 229 1.39 4.53 -6.48
CA ALA A 229 1.02 3.78 -7.67
C ALA A 229 0.18 4.63 -8.65
N VAL A 230 -0.78 5.42 -8.14
CA VAL A 230 -1.57 6.37 -8.94
C VAL A 230 -0.66 7.35 -9.70
N ARG A 231 0.29 7.99 -8.99
CA ARG A 231 1.21 8.97 -9.58
C ARG A 231 2.10 8.36 -10.65
N LEU A 232 2.71 7.22 -10.36
CA LEU A 232 3.57 6.51 -11.30
C LEU A 232 2.79 6.06 -12.54
N ALA A 233 1.60 5.47 -12.34
CA ALA A 233 0.75 5.03 -13.43
C ALA A 233 0.35 6.19 -14.33
N LEU A 234 -0.04 7.34 -13.75
CA LEU A 234 -0.39 8.55 -14.49
C LEU A 234 0.79 9.08 -15.33
N ASP A 235 1.97 9.19 -14.72
CA ASP A 235 3.18 9.68 -15.39
C ASP A 235 3.61 8.75 -16.53
N HIS A 236 3.60 7.44 -16.31
CA HIS A 236 3.93 6.45 -17.32
C HIS A 236 2.91 6.42 -18.45
N ALA A 237 1.62 6.38 -18.13
CA ALA A 237 0.54 6.33 -19.11
C ALA A 237 0.60 7.51 -20.08
N ARG A 238 0.83 8.73 -19.57
CA ARG A 238 0.93 9.93 -20.41
C ARG A 238 2.17 9.96 -21.31
N ARG A 239 3.29 9.40 -20.85
CA ARG A 239 4.49 9.26 -21.70
C ARG A 239 4.24 8.28 -22.86
N ILE A 240 3.47 7.22 -22.61
CA ILE A 240 3.21 6.18 -23.62
C ILE A 240 2.09 6.59 -24.57
N ASN A 241 1.00 7.14 -24.04
CA ASN A 241 -0.16 7.60 -24.79
C ASN A 241 -0.61 9.00 -24.30
N PRO A 242 -0.10 10.09 -24.93
CA PRO A 242 -0.45 11.45 -24.54
C PRO A 242 -1.92 11.84 -24.76
N LYS A 243 -2.67 11.09 -25.58
CA LYS A 243 -4.08 11.36 -25.91
C LYS A 243 -5.07 10.64 -24.99
N LEU A 244 -4.56 9.81 -24.09
CA LEU A 244 -5.34 8.98 -23.19
C LEU A 244 -6.17 9.83 -22.21
N ALA A 245 -7.47 9.59 -22.15
CA ALA A 245 -8.30 10.16 -21.10
C ALA A 245 -8.03 9.40 -19.79
N VAL A 246 -7.86 10.13 -18.68
CA VAL A 246 -7.60 9.52 -17.38
C VAL A 246 -8.71 9.89 -16.42
N ILE A 247 -9.34 8.88 -15.84
CA ILE A 247 -10.33 9.02 -14.78
C ILE A 247 -9.72 8.43 -13.51
N ALA A 248 -9.73 9.17 -12.42
CA ALA A 248 -9.06 8.73 -11.19
C ALA A 248 -10.01 8.78 -9.99
N ARG A 249 -9.80 7.83 -9.09
CA ARG A 249 -10.32 7.92 -7.73
C ARG A 249 -9.38 8.78 -6.90
N ALA A 250 -9.92 9.68 -6.08
CA ALA A 250 -9.19 10.34 -5.00
C ALA A 250 -9.70 9.86 -3.64
N HIS A 251 -8.80 9.70 -2.67
CA HIS A 251 -9.11 9.31 -1.29
C HIS A 251 -9.27 10.49 -0.33
N ASN A 252 -8.65 11.62 -0.64
CA ASN A 252 -8.71 12.83 0.18
C ASN A 252 -8.58 14.08 -0.71
N ASP A 253 -8.74 15.25 -0.10
CA ASP A 253 -8.76 16.53 -0.83
C ASP A 253 -7.39 16.86 -1.44
N SER A 254 -6.30 16.53 -0.74
CA SER A 254 -4.93 16.71 -1.27
C SER A 254 -4.68 15.89 -2.55
N GLU A 255 -5.23 14.68 -2.63
CA GLU A 255 -5.12 13.83 -3.82
C GLU A 255 -6.03 14.33 -4.95
N LEU A 256 -7.24 14.79 -4.61
CA LEU A 256 -8.16 15.43 -5.55
C LEU A 256 -7.49 16.64 -6.22
N GLU A 257 -6.96 17.58 -5.43
CA GLU A 257 -6.25 18.76 -5.92
C GLU A 257 -5.03 18.36 -6.77
N PHE A 258 -4.26 17.37 -6.33
CA PHE A 258 -3.12 16.88 -7.10
C PHE A 258 -3.54 16.35 -8.47
N LEU A 259 -4.55 15.48 -8.53
CA LEU A 259 -5.03 14.88 -9.78
C LEU A 259 -5.60 15.94 -10.72
N GLN A 260 -6.40 16.89 -10.19
CA GLN A 260 -6.91 18.03 -10.94
C GLN A 260 -5.79 18.92 -11.50
N SER A 261 -4.77 19.24 -10.68
CA SER A 261 -3.62 20.02 -11.13
C SER A 261 -2.82 19.36 -12.25
N ARG A 262 -2.92 18.03 -12.36
CA ARG A 262 -2.33 17.26 -13.45
C ARG A 262 -3.22 17.26 -14.69
N GLY A 263 -4.46 17.73 -14.66
CA GLY A 263 -5.34 17.76 -15.83
C GLY A 263 -5.81 16.37 -16.24
N VAL A 264 -6.12 15.51 -15.27
CA VAL A 264 -6.88 14.28 -15.55
C VAL A 264 -8.29 14.64 -16.02
N SER A 265 -8.90 13.78 -16.82
CA SER A 265 -10.21 14.03 -17.45
C SER A 265 -11.36 13.99 -16.46
N GLY A 266 -11.22 13.27 -15.35
CA GLY A 266 -12.20 13.26 -14.27
C GLY A 266 -11.61 12.72 -12.97
N VAL A 267 -12.11 13.23 -11.85
CA VAL A 267 -11.76 12.73 -10.51
C VAL A 267 -13.04 12.54 -9.72
N ALA A 268 -13.17 11.39 -9.04
CA ALA A 268 -14.26 11.14 -8.12
C ALA A 268 -13.71 10.78 -6.73
N GLN A 269 -14.31 11.34 -5.69
CA GLN A 269 -14.12 10.91 -4.30
C GLN A 269 -15.32 10.03 -3.90
N PRO A 270 -15.15 8.70 -3.78
CA PRO A 270 -16.28 7.80 -3.55
C PRO A 270 -17.05 8.11 -2.27
N GLU A 271 -16.35 8.51 -1.22
CA GLU A 271 -16.94 8.85 0.07
C GLU A 271 -17.82 10.11 -0.01
N THR A 272 -17.39 11.11 -0.80
CA THR A 272 -18.17 12.33 -1.06
C THR A 272 -19.43 12.02 -1.87
N GLU A 273 -19.30 11.25 -2.95
CA GLU A 273 -20.45 10.85 -3.79
C GLU A 273 -21.45 9.98 -3.01
N ALA A 274 -20.97 9.07 -2.16
CA ALA A 274 -21.83 8.30 -1.28
C ALA A 274 -22.57 9.21 -0.28
N GLY A 275 -21.89 10.21 0.29
CA GLY A 275 -22.51 11.21 1.16
C GLY A 275 -23.62 12.00 0.46
N ILE A 276 -23.39 12.42 -0.78
CA ILE A 276 -24.38 13.11 -1.62
C ILE A 276 -25.61 12.22 -1.87
N GLU A 277 -25.43 10.94 -2.17
CA GLU A 277 -26.56 10.00 -2.35
C GLU A 277 -27.34 9.77 -1.04
N LEU A 278 -26.67 9.74 0.11
CA LEU A 278 -27.36 9.67 1.41
C LEU A 278 -28.21 10.93 1.66
N VAL A 279 -27.69 12.12 1.33
CA VAL A 279 -28.45 13.37 1.39
C VAL A 279 -29.69 13.30 0.49
N ARG A 280 -29.56 12.77 -0.73
CA ARG A 280 -30.69 12.52 -1.64
C ARG A 280 -31.78 11.70 -0.98
N HIS A 281 -31.43 10.55 -0.39
CA HIS A 281 -32.39 9.70 0.33
C HIS A 281 -33.07 10.41 1.51
N ILE A 282 -32.32 11.21 2.28
CA ILE A 282 -32.87 11.99 3.40
C ILE A 282 -33.89 13.01 2.88
N LEU A 283 -33.55 13.80 1.86
CA LEU A 283 -34.41 14.85 1.33
C LEU A 283 -35.68 14.28 0.69
N CYS A 284 -35.56 13.19 -0.08
CA CYS A 284 -36.72 12.49 -0.63
C CYS A 284 -37.64 11.96 0.48
N ARG A 285 -37.08 11.39 1.55
CA ARG A 285 -37.88 10.88 2.68
C ARG A 285 -38.54 12.00 3.49
N TRP A 286 -37.94 13.18 3.51
CA TRP A 286 -38.49 14.37 4.17
C TRP A 286 -39.57 15.10 3.33
N GLY A 287 -39.85 14.61 2.11
CA GLY A 287 -40.88 15.18 1.24
C GLY A 287 -40.43 16.43 0.49
N VAL A 288 -39.13 16.66 0.36
CA VAL A 288 -38.61 17.73 -0.52
C VAL A 288 -38.91 17.36 -1.98
N ALA A 289 -39.41 18.32 -2.75
CA ALA A 289 -39.72 18.11 -4.16
C ALA A 289 -38.47 17.68 -4.94
N GLU A 290 -38.61 16.67 -5.81
CA GLU A 290 -37.51 16.05 -6.56
C GLU A 290 -36.67 17.07 -7.34
N ALA A 291 -37.32 18.04 -7.99
CA ALA A 291 -36.63 19.13 -8.68
C ALA A 291 -35.68 19.93 -7.77
N LYS A 292 -36.07 20.14 -6.50
CA LYS A 292 -35.22 20.86 -5.53
C LYS A 292 -34.09 19.98 -5.01
N VAL A 293 -34.32 18.68 -4.88
CA VAL A 293 -33.28 17.71 -4.51
C VAL A 293 -32.19 17.66 -5.57
N GLU A 294 -32.57 17.53 -6.85
CA GLU A 294 -31.63 17.51 -7.97
C GLU A 294 -30.88 18.85 -8.10
N GLU A 295 -31.52 19.99 -7.87
CA GLU A 295 -30.87 21.32 -7.83
C GLU A 295 -29.78 21.38 -6.74
N VAL A 296 -30.09 20.94 -5.51
CA VAL A 296 -29.14 20.95 -4.38
C VAL A 296 -27.96 20.02 -4.64
N ILE A 297 -28.21 18.82 -5.16
CA ILE A 297 -27.16 17.84 -5.49
C ILE A 297 -26.28 18.35 -6.62
N ALA A 298 -26.87 18.87 -7.70
CA ALA A 298 -26.13 19.41 -8.84
C ALA A 298 -25.24 20.59 -8.45
N SER A 299 -25.66 21.42 -7.49
CA SER A 299 -24.83 22.53 -6.99
C SER A 299 -23.55 22.07 -6.27
N HIS A 300 -23.52 20.84 -5.73
CA HIS A 300 -22.38 20.29 -5.00
C HIS A 300 -21.51 19.36 -5.87
N ARG A 301 -22.04 18.83 -6.98
CA ARG A 301 -21.25 18.09 -7.98
C ARG A 301 -20.53 19.07 -8.90
N THR A 302 -19.38 19.59 -8.47
CA THR A 302 -18.48 20.31 -9.38
C THR A 302 -17.87 19.33 -10.40
N THR A 303 -18.35 19.42 -11.63
CA THR A 303 -17.79 18.93 -12.92
C THR A 303 -18.20 17.55 -13.44
N CYS A 304 -18.92 17.60 -14.57
CA CYS A 304 -18.44 17.04 -15.84
C CYS A 304 -18.60 18.17 -16.89
N PRO A 305 -17.53 18.75 -17.47
CA PRO A 305 -17.70 19.50 -18.71
C PRO A 305 -17.97 18.47 -19.81
N MET A 306 -19.16 18.50 -20.39
CA MET A 306 -19.42 17.78 -21.65
C MET A 306 -18.53 18.30 -22.77
#